data_AF-A0A7X6Z0X3-F1
#
_entry.id   AF-A0A7X6Z0X3-F1
#
_cell.length_a   1.000
_cell.length_b   1.000
_cell.length_c   1.000
_cell.angle_alpha   90.00
_cell.angle_beta   90.00
_cell.angle_gamma   90.00
#
_symmetry.space_group_name_H-M   'P 1'
#
loop_
_entity.id
_entity.type
_entity.pdbx_description
1 polymer ?
#
loop_
_entity_poly.entity_id
_entity_poly.type
_entity_poly.pdbx_seq_one_letter_code
_entity_poly.pdbx_strand_id
1 'polypeptide(L)'
;MKVKKIPMRMCTGCMEMKPKKELIRVVKSKENEISLDLVGKKPGRGAYVCKDTACLAKAFKTKRLSRNLETPISEEIYDELQKAVENG
;
A
#
# COMPACT_ATOMS: atom_id res chain seq x y z
N MET A 1 -30.30 -10.35 -6.20
CA MET A 1 -28.83 -10.45 -6.03
C MET A 1 -28.42 -9.69 -4.78
N LYS A 2 -27.62 -10.27 -3.87
CA LYS A 2 -27.11 -9.53 -2.69
C LYS A 2 -26.16 -8.44 -3.17
N VAL A 3 -26.45 -7.17 -2.84
CA VAL A 3 -25.52 -6.05 -3.08
C VAL A 3 -24.25 -6.31 -2.27
N LYS A 4 -23.14 -6.59 -2.96
CA LYS A 4 -21.84 -6.78 -2.31
C LYS A 4 -21.37 -5.43 -1.79
N LYS A 5 -21.25 -5.28 -0.46
CA LYS A 5 -20.63 -4.09 0.15
C LYS A 5 -19.21 -3.95 -0.37
N ILE A 6 -18.86 -2.76 -0.87
CA ILE A 6 -17.49 -2.45 -1.28
C ILE A 6 -16.67 -2.23 0.01
N PRO A 7 -15.61 -3.01 0.25
CA PRO A 7 -14.78 -2.81 1.44
C PRO A 7 -14.09 -1.44 1.37
N MET A 8 -14.18 -0.67 2.45
CA MET A 8 -13.41 0.56 2.63
C MET A 8 -12.09 0.23 3.33
N ARG A 9 -11.03 0.96 2.96
CA ARG A 9 -9.69 0.82 3.53
C ARG A 9 -9.10 2.20 3.77
N MET A 10 -8.27 2.31 4.80
CA MET A 10 -7.59 3.55 5.12
C MET A 10 -6.28 3.64 4.34
N CYS A 11 -6.06 4.75 3.64
CA CYS A 11 -4.77 5.04 3.04
C CYS A 11 -3.77 5.43 4.14
N THR A 12 -2.58 4.81 4.19
CA THR A 12 -1.54 5.15 5.18
C THR A 12 -0.89 6.51 4.93
N GLY A 13 -0.97 7.05 3.71
CA GLY A 13 -0.54 8.41 3.36
C GLY A 13 -1.47 9.50 3.90
N CYS A 14 -2.67 9.63 3.32
CA CYS A 14 -3.64 10.68 3.69
C CYS A 14 -4.54 10.35 4.89
N MET A 15 -4.54 9.12 5.41
CA MET A 15 -5.43 8.65 6.50
C MET A 15 -6.93 8.66 6.21
N GLU A 16 -7.32 8.84 4.95
CA GLU A 16 -8.73 8.81 4.54
C GLU A 16 -9.19 7.38 4.23
N MET A 17 -10.47 7.12 4.49
CA MET A 17 -11.13 5.89 4.08
C MET A 17 -11.57 5.99 2.62
N LYS A 18 -11.10 5.06 1.79
CA LYS A 18 -11.43 4.99 0.36
C LYS A 18 -11.89 3.58 -0.03
N PRO A 19 -12.68 3.43 -1.10
CA PRO A 19 -13.02 2.13 -1.65
C PRO A 19 -11.76 1.32 -1.95
N LYS A 20 -11.73 0.04 -1.58
CA LYS A 20 -10.56 -0.85 -1.78
C LYS A 20 -10.01 -0.79 -3.21
N LYS A 21 -10.87 -0.61 -4.22
CA LYS A 21 -10.49 -0.57 -5.65
C LYS A 21 -9.71 0.68 -6.07
N GLU A 22 -9.83 1.76 -5.30
CA GLU A 22 -9.14 3.03 -5.55
C GLU A 22 -7.75 3.08 -4.92
N LEU A 23 -7.41 2.08 -4.10
CA LEU A 23 -6.13 2.00 -3.39
C LEU A 23 -5.24 0.92 -4.00
N ILE A 24 -3.94 1.14 -3.88
CA ILE A 24 -2.90 0.15 -4.12
C ILE A 24 -2.53 -0.47 -2.78
N ARG A 25 -2.34 -1.79 -2.76
CA ARG A 25 -1.85 -2.49 -1.58
C ARG A 25 -0.34 -2.67 -1.70
N VAL A 26 0.42 -2.21 -0.70
CA VAL A 26 1.81 -2.59 -0.47
C VAL A 26 1.79 -3.83 0.42
N VAL A 27 2.49 -4.89 0.04
CA VAL A 27 2.50 -6.17 0.76
C VAL A 27 3.91 -6.54 1.18
N LYS A 28 4.07 -7.03 2.41
CA LYS A 28 5.25 -7.72 2.90
C LYS A 28 5.02 -9.24 2.83
N SER A 29 5.84 -9.94 2.07
CA SER A 29 5.83 -11.40 1.97
C SER A 29 6.37 -12.05 3.26
N LYS A 30 6.30 -13.38 3.35
CA LYS A 30 6.91 -14.13 4.46
C LYS A 30 8.44 -14.08 4.45
N GLU A 31 9.02 -13.82 3.28
CA GLU A 31 10.46 -13.66 3.05
C GLU A 31 10.93 -12.22 3.33
N ASN A 32 10.05 -11.38 3.90
CA ASN A 32 10.25 -9.95 4.17
C ASN A 32 10.45 -9.08 2.92
N GLU A 33 10.12 -9.59 1.74
CA GLU A 33 10.11 -8.80 0.52
C GLU A 33 8.89 -7.89 0.48
N ILE A 34 9.10 -6.64 0.07
CA ILE A 34 8.04 -5.63 -0.05
C ILE A 34 7.73 -5.42 -1.53
N SER A 35 6.46 -5.51 -1.91
CA SER A 35 6.04 -5.25 -3.30
C SER A 35 4.64 -4.65 -3.38
N LEU A 36 4.27 -4.14 -4.56
CA LEU A 36 2.90 -3.73 -4.85
C LEU A 36 2.02 -4.94 -5.21
N ASP A 37 0.76 -4.88 -4.77
CA ASP A 37 -0.29 -5.85 -5.01
C ASP A 37 -1.55 -5.13 -5.53
N LEU A 38 -1.63 -4.95 -6.85
CA LEU A 38 -2.77 -4.30 -7.50
C LEU A 38 -4.05 -5.15 -7.45
N VAL A 39 -3.91 -6.47 -7.40
CA VAL A 39 -5.04 -7.42 -7.44
C VAL A 39 -5.55 -7.73 -6.03
N GLY A 40 -4.74 -7.49 -5.00
CA GLY A 40 -5.07 -7.78 -3.61
C GLY A 40 -5.05 -9.27 -3.28
N LYS A 41 -4.21 -10.05 -3.97
CA LYS A 41 -4.12 -11.51 -3.84
C LYS A 41 -2.77 -12.00 -3.31
N LYS A 42 -1.74 -11.15 -3.25
CA LYS A 42 -0.42 -11.57 -2.77
C LYS A 42 -0.50 -11.93 -1.27
N PRO A 43 0.09 -13.06 -0.84
CA PRO A 43 0.08 -13.48 0.55
C PRO A 43 0.95 -12.54 1.39
N GLY A 44 0.58 -12.38 2.67
CA GLY A 44 1.35 -11.60 3.63
C GLY A 44 0.62 -10.38 4.17
N ARG A 45 1.36 -9.57 4.93
CA ARG A 45 0.86 -8.39 5.63
C ARG A 45 0.76 -7.24 4.65
N GLY A 46 -0.36 -6.51 4.62
CA GLY A 46 -0.55 -5.45 3.63
C GLY A 46 -1.01 -4.14 4.22
N ALA A 47 -0.54 -3.05 3.63
CA ALA A 47 -0.95 -1.68 3.89
C ALA A 47 -1.51 -1.07 2.60
N TYR A 48 -2.47 -0.15 2.71
CA TYR A 48 -3.07 0.49 1.54
C TYR A 48 -2.58 1.93 1.39
N VAL A 49 -2.32 2.34 0.16
CA VAL A 49 -1.92 3.70 -0.24
C VAL A 49 -2.76 4.12 -1.45
N CYS A 50 -3.03 5.41 -1.62
CA CYS A 50 -3.73 5.89 -2.82
C CYS A 50 -2.89 5.61 -4.09
N LYS A 51 -3.54 5.60 -5.25
CA LYS A 51 -2.86 5.61 -6.56
C LYS A 51 -2.20 6.96 -6.84
N ASP A 52 -1.34 7.40 -5.94
CA ASP A 52 -0.73 8.72 -5.93
C ASP A 52 0.60 8.64 -5.18
N THR A 53 1.65 9.14 -5.83
CA THR A 53 3.01 9.18 -5.29
C THR A 53 3.10 10.07 -4.06
N ALA A 54 2.28 11.12 -3.95
CA ALA A 54 2.30 11.98 -2.76
C ALA A 54 1.80 11.23 -1.51
N CYS A 55 0.82 10.34 -1.64
CA CYS A 55 0.40 9.47 -0.55
C CYS A 55 1.47 8.45 -0.17
N LEU A 56 2.19 7.88 -1.14
CA LEU A 56 3.30 6.97 -0.88
C LEU A 56 4.43 7.68 -0.12
N ALA A 57 4.86 8.85 -0.61
CA ALA A 57 5.88 9.69 0.01
C ALA A 57 5.52 10.06 1.46
N LYS A 58 4.27 10.49 1.70
CA LYS A 58 3.78 10.77 3.06
C LYS A 58 3.83 9.54 3.95
N ALA A 59 3.42 8.38 3.45
CA ALA A 59 3.39 7.14 4.22
C ALA A 59 4.80 6.63 4.57
N PHE A 60 5.76 6.84 3.68
CA PHE A 60 7.19 6.56 3.89
C PHE A 60 7.81 7.52 4.91
N LYS A 61 7.70 8.84 4.68
CA LYS A 61 8.26 9.89 5.56
C LYS A 61 7.75 9.79 6.99
N THR A 62 6.48 9.43 7.18
CA THR A 62 5.87 9.25 8.51
C THR A 62 6.10 7.87 9.12
N LYS A 63 6.89 7.01 8.47
CA LYS A 63 7.17 5.61 8.85
C LYS A 63 5.91 4.75 9.02
N ARG A 64 4.78 5.16 8.45
CA ARG A 64 3.50 4.46 8.59
C ARG A 64 3.49 3.16 7.82
N LEU A 65 4.10 3.11 6.63
CA LEU A 65 4.27 1.86 5.91
C LEU A 65 5.11 0.87 6.72
N SER A 66 6.24 1.31 7.26
CA SER A 66 7.12 0.46 8.07
C SER A 66 6.42 -0.11 9.31
N ARG A 67 5.63 0.73 10.00
CA ARG A 67 4.80 0.31 11.14
C ARG A 67 3.72 -0.69 10.74
N ASN A 68 2.98 -0.42 9.65
CA ASN A 68 1.89 -1.30 9.21
C ASN A 68 2.39 -2.64 8.69
N LEU A 69 3.55 -2.66 8.03
CA LEU A 69 4.18 -3.86 7.48
C LEU A 69 5.09 -4.58 8.49
N GLU A 70 5.34 -3.98 9.67
CA GLU A 70 6.30 -4.46 10.67
C GLU A 70 7.66 -4.80 10.04
N THR A 71 8.19 -3.85 9.27
CA THR A 71 9.52 -3.96 8.67
C THR A 71 10.03 -2.56 8.32
N PRO A 72 11.33 -2.26 8.46
CA PRO A 72 11.88 -1.06 7.86
C PRO A 72 11.65 -1.07 6.33
N ILE A 73 11.43 0.11 5.77
CA ILE A 73 11.42 0.32 4.32
C ILE A 73 12.62 1.20 4.06
N SER A 74 13.56 0.71 3.24
CA SER A 74 14.72 1.48 2.83
C SER A 74 14.37 2.43 1.69
N GLU A 75 15.27 3.36 1.36
CA GLU A 75 15.07 4.29 0.26
C GLU A 75 15.00 3.55 -1.09
N GLU A 76 15.79 2.49 -1.27
CA GLU A 76 15.78 1.69 -2.49
C GLU A 76 14.41 1.04 -2.72
N ILE A 77 13.81 0.45 -1.68
CA ILE A 77 12.47 -0.13 -1.75
C ILE A 77 11.43 0.97 -2.02
N TYR A 78 11.57 2.14 -1.38
CA TYR A 78 10.66 3.25 -1.62
C TYR A 78 10.70 3.71 -3.09
N ASP A 79 11.88 3.84 -3.68
CA ASP A 79 12.06 4.23 -5.07
C ASP A 79 11.46 3.20 -6.04
N GLU A 80 11.62 1.90 -5.76
CA GLU A 80 10.97 0.83 -6.52
C GLU A 80 9.45 0.92 -6.45
N LEU A 81 8.90 1.11 -5.24
CA LEU A 81 7.46 1.28 -5.04
C LEU A 81 6.94 2.53 -5.75
N GLN A 82 7.69 3.63 -5.72
CA GLN A 82 7.31 4.89 -6.36
C GLN A 82 7.24 4.71 -7.89
N LYS A 83 8.29 4.15 -8.50
CA LYS A 83 8.29 3.84 -9.94
C LYS A 83 7.14 2.92 -10.32
N ALA A 84 6.82 1.95 -9.47
CA ALA A 84 5.71 1.02 -9.74
C ALA A 84 4.33 1.68 -9.60
N VAL A 85 4.18 2.75 -8.81
CA VAL A 85 2.95 3.57 -8.75
C VAL A 85 2.85 4.50 -9.97
N GLU A 86 3.96 5.02 -10.48
CA GLU A 86 3.97 5.90 -11.66
C GLU A 86 3.67 5.16 -12.97
N ASN A 87 4.05 3.87 -13.06
CA ASN A 87 3.92 3.06 -14.26
C ASN A 87 2.63 2.20 -14.34
N GLY A 88 1.73 2.28 -13.34
CA GLY A 88 0.54 1.40 -13.23
C GLY A 88 -0.76 2.14 -12.96
#